data_AF-A0A0N8NYM8-F1
#
_entry.id   AF-A0A0N8NYM8-F1
#
_cell.length_a   1.000
_cell.length_b   1.000
_cell.length_c   1.000
_cell.angle_alpha   90.00
_cell.angle_beta   90.00
_cell.angle_gamma   90.00
#
_symmetry.space_group_name_H-M   'P 1'
#
loop_
_entity.id
_entity.type
_entity.pdbx_description
1 polymer ?
#
loop_
_entity_poly.entity_id
_entity_poly.type
_entity_poly.pdbx_seq_one_letter_code
_entity_poly.pdbx_strand_id
1 'polypeptide(L)'
;MKVEIKARNNEELLRKIDEMLSRDATEVYINLRPTKIILVKILEKAPNVKVIKCPPSLYPKVSKKIVKALSQMGIKLVPANHSRGRPKKYDVSTLKLIEELIKKGKTPKEISEELGIPLRTVYYIINGR
;
A
#
# COMPACT_ATOMS: atom_id res chain seq x y z
N MET A 1 -16.53 3.39 9.46
CA MET A 1 -16.23 4.29 8.32
C MET A 1 -14.74 4.25 7.98
N LYS A 2 -14.36 4.32 6.69
CA LYS A 2 -12.95 4.41 6.24
C LYS A 2 -12.64 5.86 5.88
N VAL A 3 -11.58 6.43 6.46
CA VAL A 3 -11.18 7.83 6.23
C VAL A 3 -9.75 7.87 5.73
N GLU A 4 -9.52 8.53 4.59
CA GLU A 4 -8.20 8.74 4.02
C GLU A 4 -7.80 10.21 4.20
N ILE A 5 -6.69 10.47 4.88
CA ILE A 5 -6.19 11.83 5.12
C ILE A 5 -4.79 11.96 4.50
N LYS A 6 -4.67 12.85 3.51
CA LYS A 6 -3.41 13.17 2.83
C LYS A 6 -3.04 14.62 3.09
N ALA A 7 -1.78 14.84 3.47
CA ALA A 7 -1.23 16.17 3.75
C ALA A 7 0.22 16.28 3.26
N ARG A 8 0.69 17.51 3.03
CA ARG A 8 2.08 17.78 2.60
C ARG A 8 3.04 17.85 3.78
N ASN A 9 2.56 18.31 4.93
CA ASN A 9 3.35 18.44 6.16
C ASN A 9 2.53 18.04 7.41
N ASN A 10 3.19 17.99 8.56
CA ASN A 10 2.56 17.54 9.81
C ASN A 10 1.47 18.51 10.30
N GLU A 11 1.63 19.83 10.10
CA GLU A 11 0.65 20.83 10.53
C GLU A 11 -0.64 20.72 9.73
N GLU A 12 -0.54 20.61 8.42
CA GLU A 12 -1.68 20.39 7.52
C GLU A 12 -2.38 19.06 7.85
N LEU A 13 -1.62 18.02 8.20
CA LEU A 13 -2.20 16.75 8.61
C LEU A 13 -3.03 16.89 9.88
N LEU A 14 -2.52 17.60 10.89
CA LEU A 14 -3.23 17.82 12.14
C LEU A 14 -4.52 18.60 11.93
N ARG A 15 -4.50 19.66 11.12
CA ARG A 15 -5.71 20.43 10.75
C ARG A 15 -6.75 19.55 10.06
N LYS A 16 -6.33 18.75 9.08
CA LYS A 16 -7.22 17.82 8.38
C LYS A 16 -7.76 16.71 9.29
N ILE A 17 -6.99 16.26 10.28
CA ILE A 17 -7.50 15.32 11.29
C ILE A 17 -8.61 15.96 12.13
N ASP A 18 -8.48 17.24 12.51
CA ASP A 18 -9.53 17.96 13.24
C ASP A 18 -10.82 18.12 12.41
N GLU A 19 -10.70 18.39 11.11
CA GLU A 19 -11.84 18.68 10.22
C GLU A 19 -12.51 17.42 9.64
N MET A 20 -11.72 16.43 9.24
CA MET A 20 -12.19 15.28 8.46
C MET A 20 -12.48 14.04 9.30
N LEU A 21 -12.02 14.00 10.55
CA LEU A 21 -12.11 12.79 11.37
C LEU A 21 -13.31 12.84 12.33
N SER A 22 -14.30 12.00 12.05
CA SER A 22 -15.49 11.82 12.90
C SER A 22 -15.32 10.63 13.85
N ARG A 23 -16.11 10.60 14.94
CA ARG A 23 -16.05 9.57 15.99
C ARG A 23 -16.35 8.14 15.49
N ASP A 24 -17.01 8.02 14.34
CA ASP A 24 -17.38 6.75 13.68
C ASP A 24 -16.29 6.18 12.74
N ALA A 25 -15.14 6.86 12.64
CA ALA A 25 -14.02 6.38 11.87
C ALA A 25 -13.43 5.10 12.50
N THR A 26 -13.53 4.00 11.75
CA THR A 26 -13.06 2.67 12.18
C THR A 26 -11.70 2.33 11.57
N GLU A 27 -11.44 2.85 10.36
CA GLU A 27 -10.16 2.73 9.68
C GLU A 27 -9.68 4.11 9.22
N VAL A 28 -8.43 4.44 9.52
CA VAL A 28 -7.82 5.72 9.15
C VAL A 28 -6.54 5.46 8.36
N TYR A 29 -6.37 6.11 7.22
CA TYR A 29 -5.10 6.16 6.50
C TYR A 29 -4.49 7.56 6.60
N ILE A 30 -3.19 7.61 6.91
CA ILE A 30 -2.38 8.83 6.82
C ILE A 30 -1.21 8.61 5.85
N ASN A 31 -0.83 9.62 5.08
CA ASN A 31 0.30 9.53 4.15
C ASN A 31 1.66 9.93 4.76
N LEU A 32 1.68 10.47 5.98
CA LEU A 32 2.90 10.84 6.70
C LEU A 32 3.24 9.83 7.80
N ARG A 33 4.38 10.03 8.47
CA ARG A 33 4.83 9.13 9.53
C ARG A 33 3.88 9.28 10.72
N PRO A 34 3.31 8.19 11.28
CA PRO A 34 2.58 8.24 12.53
C PRO A 34 3.54 8.56 13.68
N THR A 35 3.70 9.84 14.00
CA THR A 35 4.40 10.28 15.21
C THR A 35 3.48 10.17 16.42
N LYS A 36 4.04 10.27 17.63
CA LYS A 36 3.25 10.24 18.87
C LYS A 36 2.12 11.27 18.86
N ILE A 37 2.42 12.50 18.41
CA ILE A 37 1.46 13.61 18.36
C ILE A 37 0.28 13.28 17.43
N ILE A 38 0.57 12.82 16.21
CA ILE A 38 -0.45 12.46 15.22
C ILE A 38 -1.33 11.32 15.74
N LEU A 39 -0.73 10.29 16.35
CA LEU A 39 -1.48 9.15 16.86
C LEU A 39 -2.41 9.53 18.02
N VAL A 40 -1.92 10.32 18.98
CA VAL A 40 -2.76 10.82 20.09
C VAL A 40 -3.94 11.61 19.53
N LYS A 41 -3.69 12.51 18.58
CA LYS A 41 -4.74 13.33 17.97
C LYS A 41 -5.80 12.48 17.24
N ILE A 42 -5.38 11.44 16.54
CA ILE A 42 -6.30 10.48 15.90
C ILE A 42 -7.17 9.78 16.94
N LEU A 43 -6.60 9.35 18.07
CA LEU A 43 -7.33 8.68 19.14
C LEU A 43 -8.33 9.61 19.84
N GLU A 44 -7.99 10.89 20.02
CA GLU A 44 -8.89 11.90 20.61
C GLU A 44 -10.13 12.14 19.73
N LYS A 45 -9.96 12.15 18.41
CA LYS A 45 -11.04 12.45 17.45
C LYS A 45 -11.82 11.20 17.02
N ALA A 46 -11.14 10.06 16.93
CA ALA A 46 -11.71 8.76 16.58
C ALA A 46 -11.39 7.72 17.67
N PRO A 47 -12.11 7.74 18.82
CA PRO A 47 -11.90 6.77 19.89
C PRO A 47 -12.21 5.32 19.47
N ASN A 48 -13.06 5.14 18.45
CA ASN A 48 -13.46 3.83 17.93
C ASN A 48 -12.55 3.28 16.82
N VAL A 49 -11.40 3.90 16.58
CA VAL A 49 -10.48 3.47 15.51
C VAL A 49 -9.92 2.08 15.83
N LYS A 50 -10.07 1.15 14.88
CA LYS A 50 -9.53 -0.21 15.00
C LYS A 50 -8.26 -0.41 14.17
N VAL A 51 -8.15 0.32 13.05
CA VAL A 51 -7.03 0.16 12.12
C VAL A 51 -6.49 1.52 11.70
N ILE A 52 -5.18 1.70 11.87
CA ILE A 52 -4.44 2.85 11.35
C ILE A 52 -3.51 2.34 10.24
N LYS A 53 -3.62 2.93 9.06
CA LYS A 53 -2.80 2.59 7.89
C LYS A 53 -1.82 3.71 7.62
N CYS A 54 -0.58 3.36 7.31
CA CYS A 54 0.44 4.31 6.88
C CYS A 54 1.27 3.73 5.73
N PRO A 55 2.05 4.54 5.00
CA PRO A 55 2.85 4.03 3.89
C PRO A 55 3.86 2.99 4.38
N PRO A 56 4.13 1.95 3.58
CA PRO A 56 5.05 0.88 3.97
C PRO A 56 6.49 1.36 4.19
N SER A 57 6.85 2.57 3.74
CA SER A 57 8.17 3.19 3.93
C SER A 57 8.29 3.88 5.27
N LEU A 58 7.15 4.26 5.86
CA LEU A 58 7.05 4.98 7.12
C LEU A 58 6.73 4.02 8.27
N TYR A 59 6.03 2.92 8.00
CA TYR A 59 5.74 1.86 8.97
C TYR A 59 6.98 1.37 9.75
N PRO A 60 8.10 0.95 9.13
CA PRO A 60 9.27 0.47 9.88
C PRO A 60 9.95 1.57 10.71
N LYS A 61 9.67 2.84 10.41
CA LYS A 61 10.23 4.01 11.11
C LYS A 61 9.41 4.39 12.35
N VAL A 62 8.31 3.68 12.62
CA VAL A 62 7.50 3.84 13.83
C VAL A 62 8.16 3.05 14.96
N SER A 63 8.22 3.65 16.15
CA SER A 63 8.82 2.99 17.31
C SER A 63 8.04 1.74 17.70
N LYS A 64 8.74 0.61 17.92
CA LYS A 64 8.13 -0.65 18.36
C LYS A 64 7.31 -0.51 19.65
N LYS A 65 7.70 0.40 20.55
CA LYS A 65 6.95 0.71 21.78
C LYS A 65 5.54 1.21 21.47
N ILE A 66 5.41 2.09 20.47
CA ILE A 66 4.13 2.66 20.05
C ILE A 66 3.26 1.57 19.43
N VAL A 67 3.83 0.74 18.56
CA VAL A 67 3.10 -0.37 17.92
C VAL A 67 2.58 -1.34 18.99
N LYS A 68 3.38 -1.66 20.00
CA LYS A 68 2.98 -2.51 21.12
C LYS A 68 1.85 -1.88 21.94
N ALA A 69 1.96 -0.59 22.28
CA ALA A 69 0.92 0.13 23.02
C ALA A 69 -0.42 0.17 22.26
N LEU A 70 -0.40 0.47 20.97
CA LEU A 70 -1.59 0.41 20.12
C LEU A 70 -2.19 -0.99 20.08
N SER A 71 -1.35 -2.02 19.96
CA SER A 71 -1.81 -3.41 19.97
C SER A 71 -2.46 -3.81 21.30
N GLN A 72 -1.97 -3.30 22.43
CA GLN A 72 -2.58 -3.53 23.75
C GLN A 72 -3.95 -2.86 23.88
N MET A 73 -4.14 -1.72 23.19
CA MET A 73 -5.43 -1.03 23.11
C MET A 73 -6.39 -1.66 22.07
N GLY A 74 -5.99 -2.74 21.39
CA GLY A 74 -6.79 -3.38 20.34
C GLY A 74 -6.74 -2.67 18.98
N ILE A 75 -5.80 -1.74 18.79
CA ILE A 75 -5.66 -0.92 17.58
C ILE A 75 -4.50 -1.46 16.74
N LYS A 76 -4.78 -1.81 15.48
CA LYS A 76 -3.79 -2.36 14.56
C LYS A 76 -3.18 -1.27 13.69
N LEU A 77 -1.87 -1.06 13.81
CA LEU A 77 -1.10 -0.27 12.86
C LEU A 77 -0.59 -1.20 11.74
N VAL A 78 -1.03 -0.96 10.50
CA VAL A 78 -0.65 -1.79 9.34
C VAL A 78 -0.08 -0.94 8.20
N PRO A 79 0.89 -1.44 7.44
CA PRO A 79 1.31 -0.78 6.21
C PRO A 79 0.17 -0.85 5.18
N ALA A 80 -0.11 0.26 4.51
CA ALA A 80 -1.01 0.25 3.37
C ALA A 80 -0.34 -0.50 2.21
N ASN A 81 -1.02 -1.52 1.70
CA ASN A 81 -0.64 -2.15 0.44
C ASN A 81 -0.93 -1.17 -0.71
N HIS A 82 0.03 -0.31 -0.99
CA HIS A 82 0.15 0.35 -2.29
C HIS A 82 1.23 -0.38 -3.07
N SER A 83 0.85 -0.94 -4.21
CA SER A 83 1.79 -1.40 -5.23
C SER A 83 2.71 -0.24 -5.58
N ARG A 84 3.98 -0.34 -5.17
CA ARG A 84 5.00 0.65 -5.48
C ARG A 84 5.46 0.49 -6.93
N GLY A 85 5.74 1.61 -7.60
CA GLY A 85 6.35 1.63 -8.94
C GLY A 85 5.39 2.07 -10.04
N ARG A 86 5.91 2.09 -11.28
CA ARG A 86 5.08 2.32 -12.48
C ARG A 86 4.05 1.19 -12.57
N PRO A 87 2.76 1.49 -12.85
CA PRO A 87 1.79 0.44 -13.09
C PRO A 87 2.33 -0.54 -14.14
N LYS A 88 2.16 -1.84 -13.88
CA LYS A 88 2.60 -2.87 -14.81
C LYS A 88 1.86 -2.64 -16.13
N LYS A 89 2.60 -2.58 -17.24
CA LYS A 89 2.02 -2.40 -18.58
C LYS A 89 1.15 -3.59 -19.01
N TYR A 90 1.41 -4.77 -18.44
CA TYR A 90 0.73 -6.02 -18.78
C TYR A 90 -0.04 -6.54 -17.57
N ASP A 91 -1.29 -6.88 -17.81
CA ASP A 91 -2.19 -7.45 -16.82
C ASP A 91 -1.83 -8.89 -16.47
N VAL A 92 -2.39 -9.38 -15.37
CA VAL A 92 -2.17 -10.75 -14.89
C VAL A 92 -2.54 -11.80 -15.94
N SER A 93 -3.56 -11.54 -16.76
CA SER A 93 -3.98 -12.45 -17.84
C SER A 93 -2.91 -12.62 -18.90
N THR A 94 -2.26 -11.53 -19.32
CA THR A 94 -1.17 -11.58 -20.30
C THR A 94 0.04 -12.33 -19.74
N LEU A 95 0.36 -12.14 -18.46
CA LEU A 95 1.44 -12.88 -17.80
C LEU A 95 1.16 -14.38 -17.77
N LYS A 96 -0.07 -14.79 -17.44
CA LYS A 96 -0.48 -16.20 -17.46
C LYS A 96 -0.41 -16.80 -18.86
N LEU A 97 -0.84 -16.05 -19.88
CA LEU A 97 -0.79 -16.52 -21.25
C LEU A 97 0.65 -16.80 -21.71
N ILE A 98 1.59 -15.91 -21.36
CA ILE A 98 3.03 -16.13 -21.61
C ILE A 98 3.50 -17.42 -20.92
N GLU A 99 3.12 -17.65 -19.66
CA GLU A 99 3.47 -18.88 -18.93
C GLU A 99 2.90 -20.14 -19.59
N GLU A 100 1.67 -20.10 -20.09
CA GLU A 100 1.04 -21.22 -20.80
C GLU A 100 1.73 -21.52 -22.13
N LEU A 101 2.12 -20.49 -22.89
CA LEU A 101 2.82 -20.68 -24.16
C LEU A 101 4.21 -21.30 -23.96
N ILE A 102 4.93 -20.92 -22.89
CA ILE A 102 6.20 -21.56 -22.52
C ILE A 102 5.99 -23.03 -22.14
N LYS A 103 4.95 -23.32 -21.34
CA LYS A 103 4.62 -24.71 -20.98
C LYS A 103 4.27 -25.56 -22.21
N LYS A 104 3.70 -24.95 -23.25
CA LYS A 104 3.44 -25.58 -24.55
C LYS A 104 4.70 -25.72 -25.43
N GLY A 105 5.86 -25.30 -24.94
CA GLY A 105 7.15 -25.43 -25.63
C GLY A 105 7.50 -24.29 -26.57
N LYS A 106 6.73 -23.18 -26.61
CA LYS A 106 7.06 -22.03 -27.45
C LYS A 106 8.29 -21.29 -26.94
N THR A 107 9.13 -20.85 -27.86
CA THR A 107 10.29 -20.03 -27.56
C THR A 107 9.89 -18.58 -27.22
N PRO A 108 10.72 -17.82 -26.48
CA PRO A 108 10.46 -16.41 -26.19
C PRO A 108 10.28 -15.55 -27.44
N LYS A 109 10.91 -15.94 -28.55
CA LYS A 109 10.78 -15.27 -29.85
C LYS A 109 9.39 -15.46 -30.44
N GLU A 110 8.89 -16.69 -30.48
CA GLU A 110 7.54 -16.98 -30.97
C GLU A 110 6.47 -16.29 -30.12
N ILE A 111 6.65 -16.25 -28.81
CA ILE A 111 5.73 -15.56 -27.88
C ILE A 111 5.73 -14.04 -28.13
N SER A 112 6.90 -13.47 -28.43
CA SER A 112 7.04 -12.05 -28.76
C SER A 112 6.25 -11.69 -30.02
N GLU A 113 6.35 -12.52 -31.05
CA GLU A 113 5.66 -12.34 -32.33
C GLU A 113 4.14 -12.55 -32.19
N GLU A 114 3.71 -13.61 -31.49
CA GLU A 114 2.30 -13.95 -31.29
C GLU A 114 1.54 -12.93 -30.45
N LEU A 115 2.16 -12.39 -29.39
CA LEU A 115 1.51 -11.46 -28.47
C LEU A 115 1.81 -9.99 -28.78
N GLY A 116 2.66 -9.70 -29.77
CA GLY A 116 3.12 -8.34 -30.05
C GLY A 116 3.88 -7.69 -28.89
N ILE A 117 4.47 -8.51 -28.02
CA ILE A 117 5.22 -8.06 -26.84
C ILE A 117 6.70 -8.01 -27.21
N PRO A 118 7.46 -6.94 -26.90
CA PRO A 118 8.87 -6.90 -27.20
C PRO A 118 9.63 -8.09 -26.60
N LEU A 119 10.52 -8.72 -27.37
CA LEU A 119 11.28 -9.90 -26.94
C LEU A 119 12.01 -9.69 -25.61
N ARG A 120 12.60 -8.52 -25.40
CA ARG A 120 13.21 -8.13 -24.12
C ARG A 120 12.24 -8.20 -22.95
N THR A 121 10.99 -7.79 -23.17
CA THR A 121 9.94 -7.85 -22.15
C THR A 121 9.50 -9.28 -21.88
N VAL A 122 9.41 -10.11 -22.92
CA VAL A 122 9.15 -11.55 -22.74
C VAL A 122 10.25 -12.18 -21.89
N TYR A 123 11.53 -11.96 -22.23
CA TYR A 123 12.65 -12.42 -21.39
C TYR A 123 12.60 -11.87 -19.96
N TYR A 124 12.27 -10.59 -19.79
CA TYR A 124 12.11 -10.00 -18.46
C TYR A 124 11.00 -10.67 -17.64
N ILE A 125 9.87 -11.01 -18.28
CA ILE A 125 8.75 -11.70 -17.62
C ILE A 125 9.14 -13.13 -17.24
N ILE A 126 9.92 -13.81 -18.07
CA ILE A 126 10.36 -15.20 -17.86
C ILE A 126 11.44 -15.28 -16.78
N ASN A 127 12.45 -14.42 -16.86
CA ASN A 127 13.66 -14.47 -16.03
C ASN A 127 13.56 -13.60 -14.77
N GLY A 128 12.65 -12.61 -14.73
CA GLY A 128 12.48 -11.67 -13.62
C GLY A 128 11.71 -12.22 -12.43
N ARG A 129 11.82 -13.53 -12.18
CA ARG A 129 11.30 -14.22 -11.00
C ARG A 129 12.32 -14.20 -9.88
#